data_AF-A0A1G1H5D1-F1
#
_entry.id   AF-A0A1G1H5D1-F1
#
_cell.length_a   1.000
_cell.length_b   1.000
_cell.length_c   1.000
_cell.angle_alpha   90.00
_cell.angle_beta   90.00
_cell.angle_gamma   90.00
#
_symmetry.space_group_name_H-M   'P 1'
#
loop_
_entity.id
_entity.type
_entity.pdbx_description
1 polymer ?
#
loop_
_entity_poly.entity_id
_entity_poly.type
_entity_poly.pdbx_seq_one_letter_code
_entity_poly.pdbx_strand_id
1 'polypeptide(L)' 'MKTFIVHIYGFEKNDPRSLLGIAEEVGSEGKRAFTNPDELLKIVTSGEMQEETDDNSPS' A
#
# COMPACT_ATOMS: atom_id res chain seq x y z
N MET A 1 13.74 -7.59 -8.72
CA MET A 1 12.79 -8.09 -7.71
C MET A 1 12.44 -6.92 -6.82
N LYS A 2 11.16 -6.59 -6.68
CA LYS A 2 10.71 -5.47 -5.84
C LYS A 2 10.66 -5.92 -4.39
N THR A 3 11.07 -5.05 -3.48
CA THR A 3 11.02 -5.31 -2.04
C THR A 3 10.02 -4.35 -1.42
N PHE A 4 9.17 -4.86 -0.53
CA PHE A 4 8.12 -4.07 0.12
C PHE A 4 8.24 -4.16 1.63
N ILE A 5 8.01 -3.04 2.32
CA ILE A 5 7.69 -3.02 3.74
C ILE A 5 6.17 -3.01 3.87
N VAL A 6 5.62 -3.97 4.60
CA VAL A 6 4.16 -4.12 4.78
C VAL A 6 3.82 -3.95 6.25
N HIS A 7 3.01 -2.95 6.55
CA HIS A 7 2.42 -2.71 7.86
C HIS A 7 1.04 -3.35 7.90
N ILE A 8 0.81 -4.28 8.81
CA ILE A 8 -0.48 -4.97 8.98
C ILE A 8 -1.08 -4.59 10.33
N TYR A 9 -2.32 -4.12 10.28
CA TYR A 9 -3.14 -3.76 11.43
C TYR A 9 -4.40 -4.62 11.40
N GLY A 10 -4.66 -5.36 12.47
CA GLY A 10 -5.97 -5.98 12.70
C GLY A 10 -6.91 -4.97 13.33
N PHE A 11 -8.14 -4.84 12.84
CA PHE A 11 -9.11 -3.90 13.40
C PHE A 11 -10.37 -4.55 13.99
N GLU A 12 -10.68 -5.80 13.65
CA GLU A 12 -11.77 -6.54 14.30
C GLU A 12 -11.27 -7.63 15.25
N LYS A 13 -11.75 -7.55 16.49
CA LYS A 13 -11.57 -8.60 17.49
C LYS A 13 -12.40 -9.81 17.03
N ASN A 14 -11.73 -10.85 16.56
CA ASN A 14 -12.25 -12.15 16.11
C ASN A 14 -12.46 -12.35 14.59
N ASP A 15 -12.06 -11.41 13.73
CA ASP A 15 -11.94 -11.68 12.29
C ASP A 15 -10.48 -11.52 11.82
N PRO A 16 -9.72 -12.62 11.63
CA PRO A 16 -8.34 -12.55 11.17
C PRO A 16 -8.21 -12.10 9.70
N ARG A 17 -9.33 -12.03 8.95
CA ARG A 17 -9.35 -11.51 7.57
C ARG A 17 -9.61 -10.01 7.50
N SER A 18 -10.03 -9.42 8.63
CA SER A 18 -10.20 -7.98 8.81
C SER A 18 -8.82 -7.33 8.96
N LEU A 19 -8.20 -7.06 7.81
CA LEU A 19 -6.83 -6.58 7.69
C LEU A 19 -6.84 -5.18 7.09
N LEU A 20 -6.31 -4.21 7.81
CA LEU A 20 -5.99 -2.89 7.28
C LEU A 20 -4.48 -2.77 7.24
N GLY A 21 -3.91 -2.23 6.18
CA GLY A 21 -2.47 -2.12 6.10
C GLY A 21 -1.97 -1.10 5.10
N ILE A 22 -0.66 -0.91 5.11
CA ILE A 22 0.06 -0.02 4.21
C ILE A 22 1.23 -0.81 3.62
N ALA A 23 1.43 -0.70 2.31
CA ALA A 23 2.58 -1.23 1.60
C ALA A 23 3.42 -0.10 1.00
N GLU A 24 4.74 -0.21 1.15
CA GLU A 24 5.76 0.75 0.70
C GLU A 24 6.83 0.01 -0.11
N GLU A 25 7.14 0.42 -1.35
CA GLU A 25 8.32 -0.10 -2.07
C GLU A 25 9.58 0.45 -1.43
N VAL A 26 10.56 -0.43 -1.21
CA VAL A 26 11.89 -0.01 -0.82
C VAL A 26 12.54 0.74 -1.99
N GLY A 27 12.86 2.02 -1.76
CA GLY A 27 13.53 2.87 -2.76
C GLY A 27 12.58 3.57 -3.74
N SER A 28 11.27 3.56 -3.48
CA SER A 28 10.29 4.39 -4.20
C SER A 28 9.62 5.36 -3.23
N GLU A 29 9.18 6.50 -3.74
CA GLU A 29 8.32 7.41 -2.98
C GLU A 29 6.86 6.94 -3.09
N GLY A 30 6.14 6.97 -1.97
CA GLY A 30 4.71 6.64 -1.92
C GLY A 30 4.36 5.41 -1.08
N LYS A 31 3.11 5.38 -0.63
CA LYS A 31 2.55 4.32 0.21
C LYS A 31 1.14 4.02 -0.26
N ARG A 32 0.76 2.74 -0.34
CA ARG A 32 -0.61 2.34 -0.70
C ARG A 32 -1.27 1.62 0.45
N ALA A 33 -2.48 2.06 0.80
CA ALA A 33 -3.31 1.37 1.77
C ALA A 33 -4.01 0.16 1.14
N PHE A 34 -4.26 -0.88 1.93
CA PHE A 34 -5.09 -2.02 1.56
C PHE A 34 -5.97 -2.44 2.74
N THR A 35 -7.13 -2.99 2.42
CA THR A 35 -8.15 -3.46 3.39
C THR A 35 -8.43 -4.96 3.31
N ASN A 36 -7.75 -5.65 2.39
CA ASN A 36 -7.85 -7.09 2.21
C ASN A 36 -6.60 -7.66 1.51
N PRO A 37 -6.36 -8.98 1.58
CA PRO A 37 -5.21 -9.62 0.94
C PRO A 37 -5.14 -9.47 -0.58
N ASP A 38 -6.29 -9.39 -1.26
CA ASP A 38 -6.34 -9.27 -2.73
C ASP A 38 -5.85 -7.88 -3.19
N GLU A 39 -6.15 -6.83 -2.43
CA GLU A 39 -5.61 -5.48 -2.63
C GLU A 39 -4.10 -5.45 -2.40
N LEU A 40 -3.60 -6.08 -1.32
CA LEU A 40 -2.17 -6.20 -1.08
C LEU A 40 -1.48 -6.90 -2.26
N LEU A 41 -2.05 -8.02 -2.73
CA LEU A 41 -1.51 -8.75 -3.87
C LEU A 41 -1.42 -7.85 -5.10
N LYS A 42 -2.50 -7.12 -5.42
CA LYS A 42 -2.50 -6.16 -6.53
C LYS A 42 -1.39 -5.11 -6.37
N ILE A 43 -1.15 -4.59 -5.17
CA ILE A 43 -0.09 -3.59 -4.94
C ILE A 43 1.28 -4.19 -5.25
N VAL A 44 1.58 -5.40 -4.76
CA VAL A 44 2.92 -5.99 -4.92
C VAL A 44 3.17 -6.58 -6.32
N THR A 45 2.10 -6.91 -7.07
CA THR A 45 2.22 -7.42 -8.44
C THR A 45 2.09 -6.35 -9.53
N SER A 46 1.45 -5.20 -9.22
CA SER A 46 1.32 -4.11 -10.19
C SER A 46 2.66 -3.40 -10.34
N GLY A 47 3.19 -3.38 -11.56
CA GLY A 47 4.54 -2.91 -11.87
C GLY A 47 4.81 -1.42 -11.62
N GLU A 48 3.79 -0.62 -11.33
CA GLU A 48 3.91 0.85 -11.30
C GLU A 48 3.22 1.42 -10.06
N MET A 49 4.03 1.84 -9.08
CA MET A 49 3.66 2.91 -8.17
C MET A 49 3.84 4.21 -8.93
N GLN A 50 2.76 4.75 -9.48
CA GLN A 50 2.78 6.12 -10.01
C GLN A 50 2.95 7.07 -8.82
N GLU A 51 3.95 7.95 -8.91
CA GLU A 51 4.11 9.10 -8.03
C GLU A 51 2.83 9.92 -8.09
N GLU A 52 2.17 10.12 -6.95
CA GLU A 52 1.33 11.31 -6.79
C GLU A 52 2.29 12.48 -6.61
N THR A 53 2.76 13.06 -7.71
CA THR A 53 3.39 14.38 -7.66
C THR A 53 2.30 15.39 -7.33
N ASP A 54 2.34 15.95 -6.13
CA ASP A 54 1.60 17.14 -5.72
C ASP A 54 2.06 18.35 -6.56
N ASP A 55 1.66 18.42 -7.84
CA ASP A 55 1.79 19.64 -8.65
C ASP A 55 0.51 20.47 -8.49
N ASN A 56 0.31 21.02 -7.31
CA ASN A 56 -0.63 22.11 -7.07
C ASN A 56 0.15 23.38 -6.72
N SER A 57 0.86 23.92 -7.70
CA SER A 57 1.34 25.31 -7.65
C SER A 57 0.29 26.22 -8.30
N PRO A 58 -0.41 27.09 -7.55
CA PRO A 58 -1.27 28.09 -8.16
C PRO A 58 -0.39 29.14 -8.87
N SER A 59 -0.65 29.34 -10.16
CA SER A 59 -0.08 30.43 -10.98
C SER A 59 -0.63 31.80 -10.58
#